data_AF-A0A3A8WGD5-F1
#
_entry.id   AF-A0A3A8WGD5-F1
#
_cell.length_a   1.000
_cell.length_b   1.000
_cell.length_c   1.000
_cell.angle_alpha   90.00
_cell.angle_beta   90.00
_cell.angle_gamma   90.00
#
_symmetry.space_group_name_H-M   'P 1'
#
loop_
_entity.id
_entity.type
_entity.pdbx_description
1 polymer ?
#
loop_
_entity_poly.entity_id
_entity_poly.type
_entity_poly.pdbx_seq_one_letter_code
_entity_poly.pdbx_strand_id
1 'polypeptide(L)'
;MGIASNIISVIIKSVVNGKLGDGLGSEIIGIPIDEYSNIGVDKLKEFINGEKLKIEHILSNENMKILDVAEENIDFVVAELKDLLSKIEITDELFRECRYDHENLKDFLWNEYRREKYIIENESDIEKGLYVVAKTLIELMCESDEFERNLLIQISNTVDDANVEIKKISDYMHKNYGSINEGIQMILVIVQMILKQIHNKDSKENDIKREEKFKNNKKQDYIDNWNSRLFLHLDNEERPVTLADAFIMPEFDYCMRFGMIEFSDDDNMEDIIGKFLNYNRTSAMLILGDPGIGKTSITSWIANKYENNSDIIIIRFRDWESEELEKGLWKAIYSTLGCEKKDLKDKILIIDGYDEIKNTKRLLLNKFFNSLLDFNNFKLIITSRVSYISEEHFHYAFNYYHLI
;
A
#
# COMPACT_ATOMS: atom_id res chain seq x y z
N MET A 1 -10.94 -13.22 -31.90
CA MET A 1 -10.44 -12.45 -33.05
C MET A 1 -11.26 -11.19 -33.14
N GLY A 2 -10.61 -10.05 -32.92
CA GLY A 2 -11.15 -8.72 -33.09
C GLY A 2 -11.38 -8.43 -34.56
N ILE A 3 -12.26 -7.48 -34.82
CA ILE A 3 -12.72 -7.15 -36.18
C ILE A 3 -11.56 -6.61 -37.03
N ALA A 4 -10.63 -5.86 -36.42
CA ALA A 4 -9.49 -5.26 -37.10
C ALA A 4 -8.49 -6.30 -37.68
N SER A 5 -8.04 -7.29 -36.91
CA SER A 5 -7.10 -8.31 -37.41
C SER A 5 -7.72 -9.17 -38.53
N ASN A 6 -9.01 -9.46 -38.44
CA ASN A 6 -9.74 -10.15 -39.51
C ASN A 6 -9.76 -9.32 -40.80
N ILE A 7 -10.01 -8.01 -40.73
CA ILE A 7 -9.99 -7.12 -41.89
C ILE A 7 -8.58 -7.06 -42.50
N ILE A 8 -7.54 -6.92 -41.68
CA ILE A 8 -6.15 -6.91 -42.14
C ILE A 8 -5.79 -8.23 -42.83
N SER A 9 -6.19 -9.36 -42.26
CA SER A 9 -6.00 -10.70 -42.86
C SER A 9 -6.63 -10.82 -44.24
N VAL A 10 -7.86 -10.29 -44.41
CA VAL A 10 -8.56 -10.25 -45.70
C VAL A 10 -7.82 -9.35 -46.71
N ILE A 11 -7.32 -8.19 -46.28
CA ILE A 11 -6.54 -7.28 -47.13
C ILE A 11 -5.27 -8.00 -47.63
N ILE A 12 -4.49 -8.60 -46.72
CA ILE A 12 -3.25 -9.33 -47.06
C ILE A 12 -3.52 -10.45 -48.07
N LYS A 13 -4.51 -11.31 -47.80
CA LYS A 13 -4.88 -12.39 -48.72
C LYS A 13 -5.28 -11.89 -50.11
N SER A 14 -5.94 -10.73 -50.19
CA SER A 14 -6.33 -10.11 -51.45
C SER A 14 -5.15 -9.57 -52.26
N VAL A 15 -4.14 -9.01 -51.60
CA VAL A 15 -2.89 -8.54 -52.20
C VAL A 15 -2.07 -9.71 -52.76
N VAL A 16 -2.02 -10.81 -52.01
CA VAL A 16 -1.20 -11.98 -52.36
C VAL A 16 -1.84 -12.81 -53.48
N ASN A 17 -3.15 -13.06 -53.43
CA ASN A 17 -3.83 -13.96 -54.38
C ASN A 17 -4.39 -13.26 -55.63
N GLY A 18 -4.28 -11.93 -55.72
CA GLY A 18 -4.61 -11.16 -56.93
C GLY A 18 -6.10 -11.07 -57.30
N LYS A 19 -7.01 -11.74 -56.57
CA LYS A 19 -8.46 -11.61 -56.75
C LYS A 19 -9.18 -11.46 -55.41
N LEU A 20 -10.06 -10.46 -55.34
CA LEU A 20 -11.19 -10.43 -54.41
C LEU A 20 -12.23 -11.44 -54.94
N GLY A 21 -12.01 -12.73 -54.73
CA GLY A 21 -12.93 -13.76 -55.19
C GLY A 21 -14.27 -13.73 -54.45
N ASP A 22 -15.29 -14.40 -55.01
CA ASP A 22 -16.66 -14.53 -54.47
C ASP A 22 -16.75 -15.04 -53.00
N GLY A 23 -15.62 -15.47 -52.41
CA GLY A 23 -15.46 -15.90 -51.02
C GLY A 23 -15.42 -14.79 -49.97
N LEU A 24 -15.35 -13.51 -50.35
CA LEU A 24 -15.51 -12.37 -49.42
C LEU A 24 -16.83 -12.43 -48.66
N GLY A 25 -17.90 -12.94 -49.30
CA GLY A 25 -19.19 -13.13 -48.64
C GLY A 25 -19.03 -13.99 -47.39
N SER A 26 -18.44 -15.18 -47.50
CA SER A 26 -18.27 -16.10 -46.37
C SER A 26 -17.26 -15.63 -45.32
N GLU A 27 -16.20 -14.91 -45.69
CA GLU A 27 -15.18 -14.43 -44.73
C GLU A 27 -15.62 -13.14 -44.01
N ILE A 28 -16.43 -12.28 -44.65
CA ILE A 28 -17.01 -11.07 -44.05
C ILE A 28 -18.25 -11.42 -43.19
N ILE A 29 -19.01 -12.47 -43.52
CA ILE A 29 -20.21 -12.92 -42.76
C ILE A 29 -19.89 -13.27 -41.29
N GLY A 30 -18.62 -13.54 -40.95
CA GLY A 30 -18.17 -13.77 -39.56
C GLY A 30 -17.93 -12.50 -38.73
N ILE A 31 -18.00 -11.31 -39.34
CA ILE A 31 -17.89 -10.02 -38.65
C ILE A 31 -19.31 -9.63 -38.19
N PRO A 32 -19.57 -9.42 -36.89
CA PRO A 32 -20.88 -9.00 -36.41
C PRO A 32 -21.13 -7.58 -36.91
N ILE A 33 -21.85 -7.46 -38.02
CA ILE A 33 -22.38 -6.20 -38.53
C ILE A 33 -23.76 -6.05 -37.91
N ASP A 34 -23.87 -5.28 -36.83
CA ASP A 34 -25.16 -4.98 -36.24
C ASP A 34 -26.04 -4.20 -37.24
N GLU A 35 -27.17 -4.84 -37.56
CA GLU A 35 -28.44 -4.34 -38.07
C GLU A 35 -28.41 -3.11 -39.03
N TYR A 36 -28.73 -3.40 -40.30
CA TYR A 36 -29.20 -2.52 -41.38
C TYR A 36 -28.17 -2.02 -42.42
N SER A 37 -28.09 -2.81 -43.50
CA SER A 37 -28.07 -2.40 -44.93
C SER A 37 -26.81 -2.77 -45.72
N ASN A 38 -27.03 -3.13 -47.00
CA ASN A 38 -26.00 -3.29 -48.03
C ASN A 38 -24.99 -2.12 -48.09
N ILE A 39 -25.35 -0.95 -47.56
CA ILE A 39 -24.50 0.24 -47.44
C ILE A 39 -23.29 -0.01 -46.53
N GLY A 40 -23.42 -0.81 -45.47
CA GLY A 40 -22.31 -1.18 -44.59
C GLY A 40 -21.29 -2.09 -45.28
N VAL A 41 -21.78 -3.05 -46.08
CA VAL A 41 -20.93 -3.98 -46.85
C VAL A 41 -20.21 -3.26 -47.99
N ASP A 42 -20.88 -2.34 -48.68
CA ASP A 42 -20.26 -1.58 -49.77
C ASP A 42 -19.17 -0.62 -49.25
N LYS A 43 -19.41 0.07 -48.13
CA LYS A 43 -18.38 0.88 -47.44
C LYS A 43 -17.20 0.04 -46.95
N LEU A 44 -17.47 -1.14 -46.40
CA LEU A 44 -16.41 -2.07 -45.98
C LEU A 44 -15.56 -2.52 -47.18
N LYS A 45 -16.19 -2.82 -48.32
CA LYS A 45 -15.48 -3.14 -49.57
C LYS A 45 -14.67 -1.97 -50.09
N GLU A 46 -15.21 -0.75 -50.06
CA GLU A 46 -14.47 0.46 -50.42
C GLU A 46 -13.24 0.67 -49.53
N PHE A 47 -13.39 0.50 -48.21
CA PHE A 47 -12.29 0.56 -47.25
C PHE A 47 -11.22 -0.51 -47.53
N ILE A 48 -11.64 -1.79 -47.64
CA ILE A 48 -10.72 -2.90 -47.95
C ILE A 48 -9.98 -2.64 -49.27
N ASN A 49 -10.66 -2.13 -50.29
CA ASN A 49 -10.03 -1.78 -51.56
C ASN A 49 -9.04 -0.62 -51.43
N GLY A 50 -9.38 0.42 -50.66
CA GLY A 50 -8.49 1.55 -50.40
C GLY A 50 -7.21 1.12 -49.69
N GLU A 51 -7.34 0.34 -48.61
CA GLU A 51 -6.19 -0.15 -47.84
C GLU A 51 -5.38 -1.21 -48.59
N LYS A 52 -6.05 -2.07 -49.37
CA LYS A 52 -5.39 -2.97 -50.33
C LYS A 52 -4.47 -2.20 -51.27
N LEU A 53 -4.94 -1.11 -51.87
CA LEU A 53 -4.14 -0.30 -52.79
C LEU A 53 -2.90 0.27 -52.10
N LYS A 54 -2.94 0.57 -50.81
CA LYS A 54 -1.75 1.02 -50.05
C LYS A 54 -0.70 -0.09 -49.96
N ILE A 55 -1.11 -1.32 -49.64
CA ILE A 55 -0.17 -2.46 -49.56
C ILE A 55 0.32 -2.86 -50.97
N GLU A 56 -0.54 -2.82 -51.99
CA GLU A 56 -0.12 -3.05 -53.38
C GLU A 56 0.86 -1.97 -53.87
N HIS A 57 0.64 -0.71 -53.49
CA HIS A 57 1.58 0.37 -53.77
C HIS A 57 2.91 0.13 -53.06
N ILE A 58 2.91 -0.34 -51.81
CA ILE A 58 4.15 -0.69 -51.09
C ILE A 58 4.95 -1.74 -51.84
N LEU A 59 4.26 -2.77 -52.34
CA LEU A 59 4.81 -3.87 -53.12
C LEU A 59 4.97 -3.56 -54.62
N SER A 60 4.84 -2.30 -55.03
CA SER A 60 4.98 -1.88 -56.42
C SER A 60 6.44 -1.61 -56.79
N ASN A 61 6.77 -1.74 -58.08
CA ASN A 61 8.13 -1.47 -58.56
C ASN A 61 8.56 -0.02 -58.33
N GLU A 62 7.64 0.94 -58.38
CA GLU A 62 7.93 2.35 -58.10
C GLU A 62 8.33 2.57 -56.64
N ASN A 63 7.59 1.96 -55.70
CA ASN A 63 7.87 2.12 -54.29
C ASN A 63 9.11 1.33 -53.84
N MET A 64 9.36 0.16 -54.41
CA MET A 64 10.58 -0.61 -54.14
C MET A 64 11.85 0.16 -54.54
N LYS A 65 11.80 0.94 -55.63
CA LYS A 65 12.89 1.87 -55.99
C LYS A 65 13.09 2.98 -54.96
N ILE A 66 12.01 3.51 -54.40
CA ILE A 66 12.08 4.53 -53.34
C ILE A 66 12.72 3.96 -52.07
N LEU A 67 12.53 2.66 -51.80
CA LEU A 67 13.18 1.93 -50.72
C LEU A 67 14.63 1.54 -51.02
N ASP A 68 15.21 2.02 -52.13
CA ASP A 68 16.58 1.73 -52.53
C ASP A 68 16.83 0.22 -52.72
N VAL A 69 15.84 -0.49 -53.26
CA VAL A 69 15.98 -1.87 -53.76
C VAL A 69 16.51 -1.81 -55.19
N ALA A 70 17.55 -2.60 -55.49
CA ALA A 70 18.14 -2.63 -56.82
C ALA A 70 17.10 -3.08 -57.88
N GLU A 71 17.05 -2.41 -59.03
CA GLU A 71 15.99 -2.59 -60.04
C GLU A 71 15.91 -4.03 -60.55
N GLU A 72 17.05 -4.69 -60.71
CA GLU A 72 17.18 -6.10 -61.05
C GLU A 72 16.62 -7.08 -60.00
N ASN A 73 16.47 -6.66 -58.75
CA ASN A 73 16.05 -7.48 -57.62
C ASN A 73 14.58 -7.27 -57.23
N ILE A 74 13.92 -6.25 -57.75
CA ILE A 74 12.58 -5.85 -57.30
C ILE A 74 11.56 -6.99 -57.46
N ASP A 75 11.47 -7.59 -58.66
CA ASP A 75 10.50 -8.65 -58.95
C ASP A 75 10.70 -9.86 -58.02
N PHE A 76 11.97 -10.16 -57.70
CA PHE A 76 12.33 -11.21 -56.74
C PHE A 76 11.88 -10.86 -55.33
N VAL A 77 12.23 -9.67 -54.82
CA VAL A 77 11.87 -9.23 -53.47
C VAL A 77 10.35 -9.20 -53.29
N VAL A 78 9.60 -8.68 -54.26
CA VAL A 78 8.12 -8.64 -54.22
C VAL A 78 7.53 -10.06 -54.18
N ALA A 79 8.06 -10.99 -54.97
CA ALA A 79 7.59 -12.37 -54.97
C ALA A 79 7.82 -13.05 -53.61
N GLU A 80 8.98 -12.83 -53.01
CA GLU A 80 9.37 -13.37 -51.70
C GLU A 80 8.49 -12.85 -50.56
N LEU A 81 8.23 -11.54 -50.53
CA LEU A 81 7.34 -10.93 -49.54
C LEU A 81 5.91 -11.48 -49.67
N LYS A 82 5.41 -11.66 -50.91
CA LYS A 82 4.09 -12.23 -51.15
C LYS A 82 3.99 -13.69 -50.73
N ASP A 83 5.02 -14.50 -51.00
CA ASP A 83 5.08 -15.91 -50.56
C ASP A 83 5.01 -16.00 -49.03
N LEU A 84 5.80 -15.20 -48.32
CA LEU A 84 5.78 -15.14 -46.86
C LEU A 84 4.39 -14.77 -46.32
N LEU A 85 3.81 -13.68 -46.82
CA LEU A 85 2.51 -13.19 -46.38
C LEU A 85 1.37 -14.16 -46.71
N SER A 86 1.55 -15.06 -47.69
CA SER A 86 0.59 -16.12 -47.99
C SER A 86 0.53 -17.21 -46.91
N LYS A 87 1.63 -17.39 -46.18
CA LYS A 87 1.83 -18.48 -45.20
C LYS A 87 1.55 -18.06 -43.76
N ILE A 88 1.67 -16.76 -43.47
CA ILE A 88 1.51 -16.23 -42.10
C ILE A 88 0.05 -15.96 -41.80
N GLU A 89 -0.40 -16.41 -40.63
CA GLU A 89 -1.73 -16.09 -40.10
C GLU A 89 -1.67 -14.78 -39.31
N ILE A 90 -2.38 -13.75 -39.80
CA ILE A 90 -2.45 -12.45 -39.14
C ILE A 90 -3.59 -12.46 -38.11
N THR A 91 -3.24 -12.41 -36.83
CA THR A 91 -4.18 -12.48 -35.69
C THR A 91 -3.94 -11.34 -34.69
N ASP A 92 -4.89 -11.06 -33.80
CA ASP A 92 -4.65 -10.10 -32.70
C ASP A 92 -3.55 -10.57 -31.74
N GLU A 93 -3.36 -11.88 -31.61
CA GLU A 93 -2.31 -12.46 -30.76
C GLU A 93 -0.93 -12.13 -31.31
N LEU A 94 -0.74 -12.24 -32.63
CA LEU A 94 0.50 -11.82 -33.29
C LEU A 94 0.83 -10.34 -32.99
N PHE A 95 -0.13 -9.44 -33.15
CA PHE A 95 0.08 -8.02 -32.88
C PHE A 95 0.37 -7.73 -31.40
N ARG A 96 -0.28 -8.46 -30.48
CA ARG A 96 -0.03 -8.36 -29.04
C ARG A 96 1.36 -8.84 -28.66
N GLU A 97 1.79 -9.99 -29.18
CA GLU A 97 3.13 -10.52 -28.95
C GLU A 97 4.21 -9.55 -29.46
N CYS A 98 3.95 -8.91 -30.59
CA CYS A 98 4.81 -7.86 -31.16
C CYS A 98 4.65 -6.50 -30.45
N ARG A 99 3.78 -6.39 -29.44
CA ARG A 99 3.51 -5.17 -28.66
C ARG A 99 3.07 -3.97 -29.51
N TYR A 100 2.38 -4.24 -30.62
CA TYR A 100 1.98 -3.21 -31.59
C TYR A 100 3.16 -2.35 -32.07
N ASP A 101 4.36 -2.93 -32.11
CA ASP A 101 5.58 -2.26 -32.53
C ASP A 101 6.08 -2.86 -33.85
N HIS A 102 6.45 -1.97 -34.78
CA HIS A 102 6.78 -2.36 -36.14
C HIS A 102 8.17 -3.02 -36.25
N GLU A 103 9.11 -2.71 -35.37
CA GLU A 103 10.41 -3.39 -35.34
C GLU A 103 10.25 -4.82 -34.85
N ASN A 104 9.47 -5.04 -33.79
CA ASN A 104 9.17 -6.38 -33.29
C ASN A 104 8.41 -7.22 -34.34
N LEU A 105 7.44 -6.63 -35.03
CA LEU A 105 6.72 -7.32 -36.10
C LEU A 105 7.63 -7.63 -37.29
N LYS A 106 8.51 -6.70 -37.70
CA LYS A 106 9.53 -6.96 -38.72
C LYS A 106 10.44 -8.13 -38.32
N ASP A 107 10.92 -8.13 -37.07
CA ASP A 107 11.78 -9.20 -36.55
C ASP A 107 11.06 -10.57 -36.55
N PHE A 108 9.77 -10.59 -36.18
CA PHE A 108 8.94 -11.79 -36.30
C PHE A 108 8.85 -12.28 -37.74
N LEU A 109 8.46 -11.41 -38.67
CA LEU A 109 8.32 -11.75 -40.10
C LEU A 109 9.65 -12.24 -40.68
N TRP A 110 10.75 -11.59 -40.29
CA TRP A 110 12.10 -11.99 -40.69
C TRP A 110 12.46 -13.39 -40.19
N ASN A 111 12.15 -13.70 -38.93
CA ASN A 111 12.41 -15.03 -38.37
C ASN A 111 11.60 -16.12 -39.07
N GLU A 112 10.33 -15.87 -39.38
CA GLU A 112 9.52 -16.80 -40.16
C GLU A 112 10.05 -16.98 -41.59
N TYR A 113 10.48 -15.89 -42.22
CA TYR A 113 11.11 -15.94 -43.55
C TYR A 113 12.38 -16.80 -43.58
N ARG A 114 13.24 -16.66 -42.56
CA ARG A 114 14.50 -17.40 -42.45
C ARG A 114 14.30 -18.89 -42.17
N ARG A 115 13.20 -19.27 -41.53
CA ARG A 115 12.97 -20.64 -41.03
C ARG A 115 13.02 -21.70 -42.14
N GLU A 116 12.70 -21.33 -43.37
CA GLU A 116 12.66 -22.23 -44.54
C GLU A 116 13.86 -22.08 -45.48
N LYS A 117 14.85 -21.20 -45.17
CA LYS A 117 15.94 -20.85 -46.11
C LYS A 117 17.34 -21.07 -45.54
N TYR A 118 18.18 -21.75 -46.32
CA TYR A 118 19.59 -21.98 -46.00
C TYR A 118 20.52 -20.84 -46.45
N ILE A 119 20.18 -20.17 -47.56
CA ILE A 119 20.88 -19.00 -48.11
C ILE A 119 19.80 -18.00 -48.50
N ILE A 120 20.00 -16.72 -48.16
CA ILE A 120 19.06 -15.65 -48.44
C ILE A 120 19.70 -14.72 -49.46
N GLU A 121 19.18 -14.75 -50.68
CA GLU A 121 19.57 -13.79 -51.73
C GLU A 121 18.88 -12.45 -51.45
N ASN A 122 19.61 -11.34 -51.64
CA ASN A 122 19.09 -9.98 -51.47
C ASN A 122 18.52 -9.71 -50.05
N GLU A 123 19.16 -10.27 -49.01
CA GLU A 123 18.79 -10.14 -47.58
C GLU A 123 18.46 -8.69 -47.18
N SER A 124 19.33 -7.73 -47.49
CA SER A 124 19.10 -6.33 -47.12
C SER A 124 17.86 -5.73 -47.78
N ASP A 125 17.52 -6.14 -49.00
CA ASP A 125 16.35 -5.61 -49.73
C ASP A 125 15.05 -6.23 -49.21
N ILE A 126 15.11 -7.51 -48.81
CA ILE A 126 13.98 -8.19 -48.16
C ILE A 126 13.69 -7.57 -46.79
N GLU A 127 14.72 -7.32 -45.97
CA GLU A 127 14.55 -6.67 -44.66
C GLU A 127 13.88 -5.29 -44.78
N LYS A 128 14.27 -4.48 -45.77
CA LYS A 128 13.63 -3.19 -46.06
C LYS A 128 12.16 -3.36 -46.42
N GLY A 129 11.84 -4.33 -47.27
CA GLY A 129 10.47 -4.66 -47.64
C GLY A 129 9.61 -5.09 -46.44
N LEU A 130 10.15 -5.97 -45.60
CA LEU A 130 9.48 -6.44 -44.38
C LEU A 130 9.24 -5.31 -43.39
N TYR A 131 10.19 -4.37 -43.24
CA TYR A 131 10.04 -3.22 -42.36
C TYR A 131 8.84 -2.36 -42.76
N VAL A 132 8.69 -2.06 -44.05
CA VAL A 132 7.58 -1.22 -44.53
C VAL A 132 6.26 -1.96 -44.41
N VAL A 133 6.22 -3.25 -44.74
CA VAL A 133 5.03 -4.09 -44.53
C VAL A 133 4.62 -4.10 -43.06
N ALA A 134 5.56 -4.37 -42.15
CA ALA A 134 5.29 -4.40 -40.71
C ALA A 134 4.76 -3.05 -40.22
N LYS A 135 5.38 -1.94 -40.62
CA LYS A 135 4.94 -0.59 -40.27
C LYS A 135 3.49 -0.33 -40.70
N THR A 136 3.15 -0.63 -41.94
CA THR A 136 1.79 -0.42 -42.46
C THR A 136 0.75 -1.30 -41.76
N LEU A 137 1.10 -2.54 -41.43
CA LEU A 137 0.20 -3.43 -40.68
C LEU A 137 -0.05 -2.92 -39.25
N ILE A 138 0.97 -2.37 -38.59
CA ILE A 138 0.82 -1.74 -37.26
C ILE A 138 -0.07 -0.49 -37.36
N GLU A 139 0.19 0.40 -38.32
CA GLU A 139 -0.61 1.61 -38.52
C GLU A 139 -2.09 1.26 -38.75
N LEU A 140 -2.38 0.29 -39.63
CA LEU A 140 -3.74 -0.22 -39.87
C LEU A 140 -4.42 -0.75 -38.60
N MET A 141 -3.67 -1.47 -37.77
CA MET A 141 -4.21 -2.03 -36.52
C MET A 141 -4.51 -0.93 -35.50
N CYS A 142 -3.59 0.02 -35.33
CA CYS A 142 -3.69 1.10 -34.36
C CYS A 142 -4.72 2.18 -34.74
N GLU A 143 -4.94 2.41 -36.03
CA GLU A 143 -5.95 3.35 -36.53
C GLU A 143 -7.38 2.79 -36.47
N SER A 144 -7.56 1.52 -36.08
CA SER A 144 -8.90 0.94 -35.95
C SER A 144 -9.69 1.53 -34.78
N ASP A 145 -10.97 1.83 -35.00
CA ASP A 145 -11.87 2.43 -34.00
C ASP A 145 -11.99 1.59 -32.70
N GLU A 146 -11.75 0.28 -32.78
CA GLU A 146 -11.83 -0.64 -31.64
C GLU A 146 -10.49 -0.83 -30.90
N PHE A 147 -9.38 -0.29 -31.42
CA PHE A 147 -8.04 -0.52 -30.88
C PHE A 147 -7.95 -0.07 -29.42
N GLU A 148 -8.33 1.18 -29.13
CA GLU A 148 -8.25 1.76 -27.78
C GLU A 148 -9.09 0.95 -26.78
N ARG A 149 -10.33 0.59 -27.16
CA ARG A 149 -11.22 -0.23 -26.32
C ARG A 149 -10.60 -1.60 -26.03
N ASN A 150 -10.07 -2.25 -27.05
CA ASN A 150 -9.46 -3.59 -26.90
C ASN A 150 -8.17 -3.54 -26.08
N LEU A 151 -7.36 -2.48 -26.22
CA LEU A 151 -6.16 -2.27 -25.43
C LEU A 151 -6.50 -2.03 -23.95
N LEU A 152 -7.52 -1.21 -23.66
CA LEU A 152 -7.99 -0.97 -22.30
C LEU A 152 -8.50 -2.24 -21.61
N ILE A 153 -9.27 -3.08 -22.32
CA ILE A 153 -9.72 -4.37 -21.80
C ILE A 153 -8.52 -5.27 -21.44
N GLN A 154 -7.49 -5.30 -22.28
CA GLN A 154 -6.28 -6.09 -22.02
C GLN A 154 -5.51 -5.58 -20.80
N ILE A 155 -5.34 -4.26 -20.67
CA ILE A 155 -4.70 -3.66 -19.51
C ILE A 155 -5.49 -4.02 -18.25
N SER A 156 -6.83 -3.89 -18.28
CA SER A 156 -7.69 -4.24 -17.15
C SER A 156 -7.50 -5.70 -16.73
N ASN A 157 -7.57 -6.64 -17.68
CA ASN A 157 -7.40 -8.06 -17.38
C ASN A 157 -6.01 -8.35 -16.79
N THR A 158 -4.96 -7.73 -17.35
CA THR A 158 -3.58 -7.92 -16.86
C THR A 158 -3.41 -7.37 -15.44
N VAL A 159 -4.06 -6.23 -15.13
CA VAL A 159 -4.07 -5.66 -13.78
C VAL A 159 -4.82 -6.56 -12.81
N ASP A 160 -5.95 -7.13 -13.21
CA ASP A 160 -6.70 -8.08 -12.39
C ASP A 160 -5.89 -9.34 -12.08
N ASP A 161 -5.20 -9.91 -13.06
CA ASP A 161 -4.29 -11.05 -12.88
C ASP A 161 -3.14 -10.70 -11.92
N ALA A 162 -2.53 -9.52 -12.08
CA ALA A 162 -1.47 -9.04 -11.20
C ALA A 162 -1.99 -8.87 -9.75
N ASN A 163 -3.20 -8.35 -9.58
CA ASN A 163 -3.83 -8.21 -8.27
C ASN A 163 -4.08 -9.56 -7.60
N VAL A 164 -4.47 -10.60 -8.36
CA VAL A 164 -4.62 -11.97 -7.84
C VAL A 164 -3.28 -12.49 -7.31
N GLU A 165 -2.18 -12.31 -8.04
CA GLU A 165 -0.86 -12.75 -7.59
C GLU A 165 -0.37 -11.93 -6.37
N ILE A 166 -0.58 -10.61 -6.36
CA ILE A 166 -0.28 -9.76 -5.19
C ILE A 166 -1.04 -10.25 -3.95
N LYS A 167 -2.31 -10.62 -4.12
CA LYS A 167 -3.12 -11.15 -3.02
C LYS A 167 -2.54 -12.45 -2.47
N LYS A 168 -2.10 -13.39 -3.33
CA LYS A 168 -1.43 -14.62 -2.89
C LYS A 168 -0.15 -14.33 -2.10
N ILE A 169 0.65 -13.36 -2.54
CA ILE A 169 1.87 -12.93 -1.83
C ILE A 169 1.50 -12.34 -0.46
N SER A 170 0.48 -11.48 -0.41
CA SER A 170 -0.02 -10.88 0.83
C SER A 170 -0.49 -11.95 1.83
N ASP A 171 -1.29 -12.91 1.37
CA ASP A 171 -1.79 -14.02 2.19
C ASP A 171 -0.63 -14.88 2.72
N TYR A 172 0.37 -15.17 1.89
CA TYR A 172 1.58 -15.88 2.29
C TYR A 172 2.38 -15.11 3.35
N MET A 173 2.56 -13.80 3.15
CA MET A 173 3.24 -12.95 4.14
C MET A 173 2.47 -12.92 5.46
N HIS A 174 1.16 -12.69 5.43
CA HIS A 174 0.33 -12.64 6.63
C HIS A 174 0.42 -13.93 7.45
N LYS A 175 0.34 -15.09 6.78
CA LYS A 175 0.50 -16.41 7.41
C LYS A 175 1.88 -16.59 8.05
N ASN A 176 2.95 -16.18 7.36
CA ASN A 176 4.30 -16.32 7.87
C ASN A 176 4.60 -15.35 9.03
N TYR A 177 4.14 -14.10 8.95
CA TYR A 177 4.25 -13.14 10.05
C TYR A 177 3.53 -13.64 11.30
N GLY A 178 2.34 -14.25 11.16
CA GLY A 178 1.65 -14.90 12.27
C GLY A 178 2.51 -15.97 12.94
N SER A 179 3.11 -16.88 12.15
CA SER A 179 3.98 -17.95 12.69
C SER A 179 5.26 -17.43 13.34
N ILE A 180 5.86 -16.36 12.80
CA ILE A 180 7.03 -15.69 13.39
C ILE A 180 6.64 -15.05 14.73
N ASN A 181 5.47 -14.40 14.80
CA ASN A 181 4.98 -13.81 16.03
C ASN A 181 4.73 -14.87 17.10
N GLU A 182 4.11 -16.01 16.77
CA GLU A 182 3.95 -17.15 17.69
C GLU A 182 5.29 -17.68 18.20
N GLY A 183 6.28 -17.83 17.32
CA GLY A 183 7.64 -18.22 17.70
C GLY A 183 8.32 -17.22 18.64
N ILE A 184 8.18 -15.92 18.36
CA ILE A 184 8.69 -14.84 19.22
C ILE A 184 7.99 -14.85 20.59
N GLN A 185 6.67 -15.04 20.63
CA GLN A 185 5.91 -15.14 21.88
C GLN A 185 6.37 -16.34 22.72
N MET A 186 6.61 -17.49 22.08
CA MET A 186 7.15 -18.67 22.78
C MET A 186 8.55 -18.41 23.35
N ILE A 187 9.42 -17.72 22.60
CA ILE A 187 10.74 -17.30 23.08
C ILE A 187 10.61 -16.35 24.28
N LEU A 188 9.70 -15.38 24.23
CA LEU A 188 9.45 -14.45 25.33
C LEU A 188 9.04 -15.19 26.62
N VAL A 189 8.14 -16.17 26.51
CA VAL A 189 7.73 -17.01 27.65
C VAL A 189 8.93 -17.77 28.22
N ILE A 190 9.77 -18.36 27.37
CA ILE A 190 10.99 -19.08 27.82
C ILE A 190 11.95 -18.12 28.53
N VAL A 191 12.18 -16.92 27.98
CA VAL A 191 13.05 -15.90 28.58
C VAL A 191 12.50 -15.46 29.94
N GLN A 192 11.19 -15.23 30.06
CA GLN A 192 10.53 -14.91 31.34
C GLN A 192 10.70 -16.03 32.36
N MET A 193 10.56 -17.30 31.95
CA MET A 193 10.79 -18.45 32.81
C MET A 193 12.24 -18.52 33.30
N ILE A 194 13.21 -18.28 32.43
CA ILE A 194 14.64 -18.24 32.79
C ILE A 194 14.91 -17.09 33.77
N LEU A 195 14.41 -15.88 33.50
CA LEU A 195 14.56 -14.73 34.39
C LEU A 195 13.96 -15.00 35.77
N LYS A 196 12.79 -15.64 35.85
CA LYS A 196 12.16 -16.03 37.12
C LYS A 196 12.99 -17.07 37.88
N GLN A 197 13.62 -18.01 37.18
CA GLN A 197 14.53 -18.98 37.80
C GLN A 197 15.81 -18.33 38.33
N ILE A 198 16.39 -17.39 37.59
CA ILE A 198 17.56 -16.61 38.03
C ILE A 198 17.17 -15.77 39.25
N HIS A 199 16.04 -15.07 39.20
CA HIS A 199 15.58 -14.23 40.30
C HIS A 199 15.28 -15.05 41.58
N ASN A 200 14.73 -16.26 41.44
CA ASN A 200 14.50 -17.18 42.55
C ASN A 200 15.78 -17.83 43.11
N LYS A 201 16.88 -17.85 42.34
CA LYS A 201 18.21 -18.24 42.83
C LYS A 201 18.88 -17.09 43.57
N ASP A 202 18.78 -15.87 43.05
CA ASP A 202 19.36 -14.66 43.67
C ASP A 202 18.61 -14.24 44.95
N SER A 203 17.31 -14.55 45.07
CA SER A 203 16.50 -14.23 46.25
C SER A 203 16.81 -15.10 47.48
N LYS A 204 17.60 -16.18 47.34
CA LYS A 204 18.13 -16.94 48.48
C LYS A 204 19.49 -16.46 48.97
N GLU A 205 20.16 -15.55 48.26
CA GLU A 205 21.55 -15.17 48.57
C GLU A 205 21.80 -13.67 48.82
N ASN A 206 20.84 -12.75 48.60
CA ASN A 206 21.08 -11.33 48.87
C ASN A 206 19.87 -10.59 49.49
N ASP A 207 19.69 -10.79 50.79
CA ASP A 207 18.86 -9.93 51.66
C ASP A 207 19.61 -8.61 51.99
N ILE A 208 19.91 -7.82 50.97
CA ILE A 208 20.32 -6.42 51.12
C ILE A 208 19.18 -5.56 50.60
N LYS A 209 18.46 -4.90 51.51
CA LYS A 209 17.39 -3.92 51.27
C LYS A 209 17.74 -2.97 50.12
N ARG A 210 17.31 -3.29 48.90
CA ARG A 210 17.17 -2.31 47.81
C ARG A 210 15.83 -1.63 48.03
N GLU A 211 15.83 -0.31 48.15
CA GLU A 211 14.58 0.46 48.14
C GLU A 211 13.87 0.19 46.81
N GLU A 212 12.69 -0.42 46.87
CA GLU A 212 11.85 -0.65 45.68
C GLU A 212 11.54 0.70 45.01
N LYS A 213 11.90 0.85 43.74
CA LYS A 213 11.57 2.04 42.94
C LYS A 213 10.26 1.82 42.21
N PHE A 214 9.58 2.91 41.87
CA PHE A 214 8.28 2.95 41.21
C PHE A 214 7.13 2.34 42.02
N LYS A 215 7.16 2.49 43.35
CA LYS A 215 6.24 1.83 44.30
C LYS A 215 4.75 2.07 44.01
N ASN A 216 4.38 3.27 43.56
CA ASN A 216 3.00 3.65 43.28
C ASN A 216 2.68 3.71 41.78
N ASN A 217 3.34 2.89 40.96
CA ASN A 217 2.97 2.72 39.56
C ASN A 217 1.58 2.06 39.46
N LYS A 218 0.62 2.78 38.88
CA LYS A 218 -0.77 2.35 38.68
C LYS A 218 -0.97 1.45 37.47
N LYS A 219 0.07 1.10 36.72
CA LYS A 219 -0.06 0.32 35.47
C LYS A 219 -0.89 -0.95 35.66
N GLN A 220 -0.67 -1.70 36.75
CA GLN A 220 -1.43 -2.92 37.01
C GLN A 220 -2.92 -2.62 37.23
N ASP A 221 -3.26 -1.58 38.01
CA ASP A 221 -4.65 -1.14 38.20
C ASP A 221 -5.35 -0.87 36.86
N TYR A 222 -4.64 -0.30 35.88
CA TYR A 222 -5.18 -0.03 34.54
C TYR A 222 -5.32 -1.30 33.68
N ILE A 223 -4.39 -2.27 33.79
CA ILE A 223 -4.51 -3.59 33.15
C ILE A 223 -5.70 -4.36 33.73
N ASP A 224 -5.86 -4.33 35.05
CA ASP A 224 -6.97 -4.98 35.73
C ASP A 224 -8.30 -4.34 35.33
N ASN A 225 -8.36 -3.00 35.24
CA ASN A 225 -9.53 -2.28 34.77
C ASN A 225 -9.88 -2.61 33.31
N TRP A 226 -8.88 -2.77 32.43
CA TRP A 226 -9.09 -3.14 31.02
C TRP A 226 -9.85 -4.46 30.88
N ASN A 227 -9.49 -5.44 31.71
CA ASN A 227 -10.08 -6.77 31.71
C ASN A 227 -11.24 -6.93 32.71
N SER A 228 -11.63 -5.85 33.38
CA SER A 228 -12.72 -5.85 34.36
C SER A 228 -14.09 -5.78 33.69
N ARG A 229 -15.11 -6.33 34.36
CA ARG A 229 -16.51 -6.27 33.93
C ARG A 229 -16.97 -4.80 33.92
N LEU A 230 -17.67 -4.38 32.86
CA LEU A 230 -18.28 -3.05 32.82
C LEU A 230 -19.38 -2.93 33.88
N PHE A 231 -19.57 -1.70 34.38
CA PHE A 231 -20.49 -1.41 35.48
C PHE A 231 -21.91 -1.95 35.28
N LEU A 232 -22.43 -1.91 34.04
CA LEU A 232 -23.77 -2.41 33.72
C LEU A 232 -23.88 -3.95 33.64
N HIS A 233 -22.76 -4.66 33.73
CA HIS A 233 -22.67 -6.13 33.66
C HIS A 233 -22.15 -6.75 34.97
N LEU A 234 -22.13 -6.00 36.08
CA LEU A 234 -21.66 -6.52 37.38
C LEU A 234 -22.46 -7.74 37.86
N ASP A 235 -23.79 -7.70 37.67
CA ASP A 235 -24.72 -8.75 38.12
C ASP A 235 -24.96 -9.84 37.06
N ASN A 236 -24.34 -9.75 35.88
CA ASN A 236 -24.50 -10.75 34.83
C ASN A 236 -23.35 -11.78 34.89
N GLU A 237 -23.64 -12.93 35.48
CA GLU A 237 -22.74 -14.08 35.55
C GLU A 237 -22.53 -14.76 34.18
N GLU A 238 -23.50 -14.61 33.26
CA GLU A 238 -23.43 -15.19 31.91
C GLU A 238 -22.83 -14.19 30.91
N ARG A 239 -21.55 -14.38 30.58
CA ARG A 239 -20.77 -13.60 29.58
C ARG A 239 -20.74 -12.08 29.89
N PRO A 240 -20.04 -11.67 30.96
CA PRO A 240 -19.90 -10.26 31.29
C PRO A 240 -19.08 -9.54 30.21
N VAL A 241 -19.57 -8.39 29.74
CA VAL A 241 -18.85 -7.54 28.79
C VAL A 241 -17.77 -6.78 29.56
N THR A 242 -16.53 -6.87 29.09
CA THR A 242 -15.38 -6.15 29.64
C THR A 242 -15.12 -4.86 28.86
N LEU A 243 -14.25 -3.98 29.39
CA LEU A 243 -13.80 -2.82 28.60
C LEU A 243 -13.10 -3.27 27.31
N ALA A 244 -12.33 -4.35 27.34
CA ALA A 244 -11.69 -4.93 26.15
C ALA A 244 -12.69 -5.31 25.05
N ASP A 245 -13.87 -5.81 25.42
CA ASP A 245 -14.91 -6.23 24.46
C ASP A 245 -15.64 -5.04 23.82
N ALA A 246 -15.77 -3.93 24.54
CA ALA A 246 -16.56 -2.77 24.13
C ALA A 246 -15.71 -1.59 23.62
N PHE A 247 -14.40 -1.64 23.81
CA PHE A 247 -13.53 -0.53 23.45
C PHE A 247 -13.44 -0.38 21.93
N ILE A 248 -13.78 0.81 21.46
CA ILE A 248 -13.56 1.26 20.10
C ILE A 248 -12.52 2.38 20.18
N MET A 249 -11.51 2.31 19.30
CA MET A 249 -10.46 3.32 19.27
C MET A 249 -11.07 4.70 18.96
N PRO A 250 -10.83 5.73 19.78
CA PRO A 250 -11.42 7.05 19.54
C PRO A 250 -10.90 7.70 18.27
N GLU A 251 -11.79 8.38 17.55
CA GLU A 251 -11.44 9.35 16.51
C GLU A 251 -10.88 10.61 17.15
N PHE A 252 -10.00 11.31 16.43
CA PHE A 252 -9.29 12.46 16.96
C PHE A 252 -9.00 13.51 15.90
N ASP A 253 -8.93 14.76 16.36
CA ASP A 253 -8.29 15.86 15.64
C ASP A 253 -6.90 16.00 16.23
N TYR A 254 -5.89 16.30 15.41
CA TYR A 254 -4.54 16.50 15.91
C TYR A 254 -4.00 17.89 15.60
N CYS A 255 -3.24 18.42 16.55
CA CYS A 255 -2.42 19.60 16.39
C CYS A 255 -0.95 19.22 16.60
N MET A 256 -0.17 19.25 15.51
CA MET A 256 1.29 19.12 15.58
C MET A 256 1.90 20.51 15.72
N ARG A 257 2.58 20.79 16.83
CA ARG A 257 3.18 22.11 17.09
C ARG A 257 4.69 22.14 16.84
N PHE A 258 5.41 21.18 17.43
CA PHE A 258 6.87 21.11 17.39
C PHE A 258 7.38 19.66 17.26
N GLY A 259 6.51 18.77 16.78
CA GLY A 259 6.80 17.37 16.58
C GLY A 259 7.79 17.10 15.45
N MET A 260 8.67 16.13 15.64
CA MET A 260 9.54 15.59 14.58
C MET A 260 9.16 14.16 14.18
N ILE A 261 8.14 13.59 14.83
CA ILE A 261 7.55 12.32 14.41
C ILE A 261 6.60 12.63 13.25
N GLU A 262 6.83 11.99 12.12
CA GLU A 262 5.94 12.04 10.97
C GLU A 262 4.75 11.10 11.22
N PHE A 263 3.56 11.70 11.26
CA PHE A 263 2.29 10.98 11.22
C PHE A 263 1.71 11.10 9.82
N SER A 264 1.12 10.02 9.30
CA SER A 264 0.35 10.04 8.05
C SER A 264 -1.11 10.33 8.32
N ASP A 265 -1.82 10.86 7.33
CA ASP A 265 -3.27 11.10 7.42
C ASP A 265 -4.08 9.80 7.65
N ASP A 266 -3.51 8.65 7.28
CA ASP A 266 -4.10 7.33 7.50
C ASP A 266 -3.75 6.71 8.87
N ASP A 267 -2.89 7.34 9.69
CA ASP A 267 -2.54 6.79 11.00
C ASP A 267 -3.72 6.91 11.96
N ASN A 268 -4.11 5.78 12.56
CA ASN A 268 -5.06 5.81 13.67
C ASN A 268 -4.33 6.09 15.01
N MET A 269 -5.09 6.25 16.10
CA MET A 269 -4.53 6.54 17.42
C MET A 269 -3.58 5.44 17.92
N GLU A 270 -3.81 4.18 17.54
CA GLU A 270 -2.93 3.05 17.88
C GLU A 270 -1.56 3.19 17.19
N ASP A 271 -1.54 3.56 15.92
CA ASP A 271 -0.31 3.81 15.15
C ASP A 271 0.46 5.00 15.73
N ILE A 272 -0.24 6.09 16.05
CA ILE A 272 0.32 7.30 16.64
C ILE A 272 0.97 7.00 17.98
N ILE A 273 0.28 6.28 18.87
CA ILE A 273 0.84 5.87 20.17
C ILE A 273 2.07 4.99 19.93
N GLY A 274 2.00 4.02 19.01
CA GLY A 274 3.13 3.16 18.67
C GLY A 274 4.37 3.96 18.23
N LYS A 275 4.18 4.90 17.29
CA LYS A 275 5.25 5.79 16.81
C LYS A 275 5.79 6.69 17.93
N PHE A 276 4.93 7.24 18.77
CA PHE A 276 5.32 8.10 19.89
C PHE A 276 6.14 7.37 20.95
N LEU A 277 5.72 6.18 21.36
CA LEU A 277 6.43 5.40 22.39
C LEU A 277 7.81 4.93 21.92
N ASN A 278 7.95 4.61 20.63
CA ASN A 278 9.20 4.17 20.00
C ASN A 278 10.15 5.32 19.61
N TYR A 279 9.71 6.57 19.73
CA TYR A 279 10.53 7.72 19.39
C TYR A 279 11.73 7.84 20.34
N ASN A 280 12.93 8.01 19.78
CA ASN A 280 14.19 7.95 20.53
C ASN A 280 14.62 9.29 21.18
N ARG A 281 13.69 10.25 21.30
CA ARG A 281 13.94 11.52 21.98
C ARG A 281 12.86 11.81 23.01
N THR A 282 13.20 12.75 23.89
CA THR A 282 12.26 13.26 24.87
C THR A 282 11.10 13.95 24.16
N SER A 283 9.87 13.60 24.53
CA SER A 283 8.69 14.20 23.93
C SER A 283 7.48 14.16 24.86
N ALA A 284 6.53 15.04 24.59
CA ALA A 284 5.32 15.20 25.38
C ALA A 284 4.09 15.20 24.47
N MET A 285 3.14 14.33 24.78
CA MET A 285 1.85 14.20 24.12
C MET A 285 0.74 14.58 25.10
N LEU A 286 -0.26 15.29 24.59
CA LEU A 286 -1.48 15.63 25.30
C LEU A 286 -2.67 14.95 24.61
N ILE A 287 -3.51 14.29 25.40
CA ILE A 287 -4.79 13.72 24.95
C ILE A 287 -5.92 14.50 25.61
N LEU A 288 -6.71 15.18 24.79
CA LEU A 288 -7.84 16.01 25.15
C LEU A 288 -9.16 15.34 24.77
N GLY A 289 -10.22 15.79 25.42
CA GLY A 289 -11.59 15.48 25.02
C GLY A 289 -12.57 15.63 26.19
N ASP A 290 -13.85 15.47 25.89
CA ASP A 290 -14.92 15.67 26.86
C ASP A 290 -15.02 14.56 27.93
N PRO A 291 -15.75 14.80 29.04
CA PRO A 291 -15.99 13.77 30.04
C PRO A 291 -16.67 12.55 29.42
N GLY A 292 -16.19 11.34 29.72
CA GLY A 292 -16.76 10.10 29.20
C GLY A 292 -16.27 9.68 27.80
N ILE A 293 -15.50 10.51 27.09
CA ILE A 293 -14.99 10.21 25.72
C ILE A 293 -13.98 9.04 25.64
N GLY A 294 -13.54 8.48 26.77
CA GLY A 294 -12.61 7.35 26.79
C GLY A 294 -11.12 7.68 26.99
N LYS A 295 -10.75 8.86 27.52
CA LYS A 295 -9.35 9.22 27.85
C LYS A 295 -8.67 8.25 28.84
N THR A 296 -9.37 7.84 29.89
CA THR A 296 -8.87 6.81 30.82
C THR A 296 -8.85 5.45 30.14
N SER A 297 -9.82 5.15 29.27
CA SER A 297 -9.89 3.89 28.52
C SER A 297 -8.69 3.72 27.57
N ILE A 298 -8.24 4.78 26.89
CA ILE A 298 -7.00 4.70 26.08
C ILE A 298 -5.77 4.46 26.96
N THR A 299 -5.71 5.05 28.17
CA THR A 299 -4.62 4.77 29.12
C THR A 299 -4.63 3.29 29.54
N SER A 300 -5.81 2.71 29.79
CA SER A 300 -5.97 1.27 30.06
C SER A 300 -5.55 0.40 28.88
N TRP A 301 -5.94 0.81 27.66
CA TRP A 301 -5.52 0.13 26.43
C TRP A 301 -3.99 0.14 26.27
N ILE A 302 -3.32 1.28 26.49
CA ILE A 302 -1.85 1.38 26.46
C ILE A 302 -1.24 0.44 27.52
N ALA A 303 -1.76 0.47 28.74
CA ALA A 303 -1.26 -0.35 29.84
C ALA A 303 -1.33 -1.85 29.50
N ASN A 304 -2.44 -2.30 28.92
CA ASN A 304 -2.69 -3.68 28.53
C ASN A 304 -1.89 -4.09 27.28
N LYS A 305 -1.93 -3.30 26.20
CA LYS A 305 -1.21 -3.60 24.95
C LYS A 305 0.30 -3.73 25.18
N TYR A 306 0.85 -2.91 26.07
CA TYR A 306 2.27 -2.92 26.42
C TYR A 306 2.51 -3.48 27.82
N GLU A 307 1.73 -4.48 28.27
CA GLU A 307 1.82 -5.06 29.63
C GLU A 307 3.26 -5.47 30.01
N ASN A 308 4.01 -6.06 29.07
CA ASN A 308 5.37 -6.56 29.25
C ASN A 308 6.44 -5.46 29.24
N ASN A 309 6.08 -4.21 28.91
CA ASN A 309 7.00 -3.09 28.92
C ASN A 309 7.07 -2.46 30.33
N SER A 310 8.13 -2.77 31.08
CA SER A 310 8.37 -2.23 32.43
C SER A 310 8.74 -0.74 32.46
N ASP A 311 8.95 -0.10 31.32
CA ASP A 311 9.32 1.31 31.22
C ASP A 311 8.11 2.25 31.25
N ILE A 312 6.90 1.70 31.09
CA ILE A 312 5.64 2.44 31.21
C ILE A 312 5.23 2.56 32.67
N ILE A 313 5.11 3.80 33.12
CA ILE A 313 4.73 4.18 34.47
C ILE A 313 3.45 5.01 34.37
N ILE A 314 2.44 4.64 35.13
CA ILE A 314 1.14 5.32 35.15
C ILE A 314 0.90 5.87 36.55
N ILE A 315 0.47 7.11 36.63
CA ILE A 315 0.03 7.78 37.85
C ILE A 315 -1.20 8.65 37.53
N ARG A 316 -1.95 9.06 38.56
CA ARG A 316 -3.20 9.81 38.39
C ARG A 316 -3.14 11.13 39.13
N PHE A 317 -3.57 12.22 38.49
CA PHE A 317 -3.58 13.53 39.15
C PHE A 317 -4.50 13.58 40.38
N ARG A 318 -5.59 12.80 40.38
CA ARG A 318 -6.54 12.73 41.50
C ARG A 318 -5.96 12.13 42.79
N ASP A 319 -4.88 11.37 42.67
CA ASP A 319 -4.25 10.68 43.80
C ASP A 319 -3.42 11.65 44.64
N TRP A 320 -3.11 12.85 44.14
CA TRP A 320 -2.38 13.87 44.88
C TRP A 320 -3.29 14.85 45.61
N GLU A 321 -2.90 15.18 46.83
CA GLU A 321 -3.43 16.31 47.57
C GLU A 321 -2.68 17.62 47.26
N SER A 322 -3.29 18.75 47.62
CA SER A 322 -2.73 20.07 47.34
C SER A 322 -1.34 20.27 47.94
N GLU A 323 -1.11 19.78 49.16
CA GLU A 323 0.17 19.92 49.88
C GLU A 323 1.31 19.16 49.18
N GLU A 324 1.01 18.02 48.56
CA GLU A 324 2.00 17.23 47.81
C GLU A 324 2.48 17.96 46.56
N LEU A 325 1.62 18.80 45.98
CA LEU A 325 1.87 19.56 44.77
C LEU A 325 2.54 20.92 45.04
N GLU A 326 2.51 21.44 46.27
CA GLU A 326 3.10 22.74 46.63
C GLU A 326 4.59 22.84 46.29
N LYS A 327 5.31 21.71 46.43
CA LYS A 327 6.74 21.63 46.16
C LYS A 327 7.05 21.48 44.65
N GLY A 328 6.03 21.32 43.82
CA GLY A 328 6.12 21.18 42.36
C GLY A 328 5.92 19.75 41.87
N LEU A 329 5.42 19.61 40.64
CA LEU A 329 4.98 18.34 40.06
C LEU A 329 6.10 17.29 39.97
N TRP A 330 7.33 17.68 39.61
CA TRP A 330 8.47 16.74 39.60
C TRP A 330 8.77 16.15 40.98
N LYS A 331 8.69 16.95 42.05
CA LYS A 331 8.92 16.45 43.40
C LYS A 331 7.80 15.51 43.84
N ALA A 332 6.55 15.81 43.48
CA ALA A 332 5.42 14.92 43.71
C ALA A 332 5.63 13.57 43.00
N ILE A 333 6.04 13.59 41.71
CA ILE A 333 6.36 12.38 40.93
C ILE A 333 7.46 11.56 41.60
N TYR A 334 8.59 12.17 41.95
CA TYR A 334 9.71 11.48 42.61
C TYR A 334 9.30 10.86 43.94
N SER A 335 8.55 11.60 44.76
CA SER A 335 8.06 11.12 46.05
C SER A 335 7.08 9.94 45.87
N THR A 336 6.15 10.07 44.93
CA THR A 336 5.13 9.05 44.65
C THR A 336 5.77 7.77 44.16
N LEU A 337 6.73 7.88 43.24
CA LEU A 337 7.40 6.73 42.66
C LEU A 337 8.56 6.22 43.52
N GLY A 338 9.04 6.98 44.51
CA GLY A 338 10.27 6.64 45.24
C GLY A 338 11.47 6.56 44.30
N CYS A 339 11.60 7.50 43.36
CA CYS A 339 12.64 7.51 42.35
C CYS A 339 13.29 8.91 42.21
N GLU A 340 14.41 8.99 41.50
CA GLU A 340 15.09 10.25 41.19
C GLU A 340 15.03 10.57 39.68
N LYS A 341 15.41 11.79 39.30
CA LYS A 341 15.46 12.24 37.88
C LYS A 341 16.15 11.23 36.95
N LYS A 342 17.28 10.67 37.37
CA LYS A 342 18.08 9.72 36.60
C LYS A 342 17.35 8.40 36.31
N ASP A 343 16.41 8.02 37.18
CA ASP A 343 15.66 6.76 37.06
C ASP A 343 14.54 6.84 36.01
N LEU A 344 14.13 8.06 35.65
CA LEU A 344 13.15 8.31 34.60
C LEU A 344 13.78 8.35 33.19
N LYS A 345 15.10 8.17 33.07
CA LYS A 345 15.73 8.05 31.75
C LYS A 345 15.15 6.85 31.01
N ASP A 346 14.86 7.04 29.72
CA ASP A 346 14.28 6.01 28.85
C ASP A 346 12.87 5.51 29.28
N LYS A 347 12.24 6.17 30.26
CA LYS A 347 10.89 5.82 30.74
C LYS A 347 9.79 6.55 29.98
N ILE A 348 8.59 5.96 30.05
CA ILE A 348 7.33 6.54 29.57
C ILE A 348 6.46 6.80 30.79
N LEU A 349 6.16 8.06 31.07
CA LEU A 349 5.26 8.47 32.14
C LEU A 349 3.91 8.88 31.56
N ILE A 350 2.85 8.23 32.00
CA ILE A 350 1.47 8.63 31.73
C ILE A 350 0.89 9.21 33.01
N ILE A 351 0.37 10.43 32.94
CA ILE A 351 -0.33 11.07 34.05
C ILE A 351 -1.77 11.34 33.63
N ASP A 352 -2.69 10.53 34.16
CA ASP A 352 -4.10 10.56 33.77
C ASP A 352 -4.89 11.60 34.61
N GLY A 353 -5.78 12.34 33.94
CA GLY A 353 -6.82 13.17 34.55
C GLY A 353 -6.35 14.53 35.07
N TYR A 354 -5.61 15.32 34.29
CA TYR A 354 -5.12 16.63 34.74
C TYR A 354 -6.23 17.57 35.23
N ASP A 355 -7.43 17.46 34.66
CA ASP A 355 -8.60 18.22 35.11
C ASP A 355 -9.04 17.90 36.55
N GLU A 356 -8.59 16.78 37.11
CA GLU A 356 -8.87 16.31 38.47
C GLU A 356 -7.83 16.79 39.51
N ILE A 357 -6.88 17.65 39.11
CA ILE A 357 -5.88 18.19 40.02
C ILE A 357 -6.49 19.12 41.07
N LYS A 358 -6.08 18.97 42.33
CA LYS A 358 -6.61 19.73 43.48
C LYS A 358 -5.93 21.09 43.73
N ASN A 359 -4.97 21.52 42.89
CA ASN A 359 -4.17 22.75 43.06
C ASN A 359 -4.29 23.74 41.86
N THR A 360 -3.83 24.98 42.05
CA THR A 360 -3.91 26.11 41.11
C THR A 360 -3.10 25.84 39.83
N LYS A 361 -3.83 25.74 38.72
CA LYS A 361 -3.46 24.97 37.51
C LYS A 361 -2.29 25.54 36.68
N ARG A 362 -2.10 26.86 36.59
CA ARG A 362 -1.26 27.42 35.50
C ARG A 362 0.25 27.46 35.81
N LEU A 363 0.64 27.79 37.04
CA LEU A 363 2.06 27.95 37.39
C LEU A 363 2.83 26.63 37.53
N LEU A 364 2.11 25.53 37.79
CA LEU A 364 2.68 24.21 38.01
C LEU A 364 3.23 23.61 36.71
N LEU A 365 2.49 23.73 35.61
CA LEU A 365 2.87 23.16 34.32
C LEU A 365 4.06 23.86 33.67
N ASN A 366 4.14 25.20 33.72
CA ASN A 366 5.26 25.92 33.10
C ASN A 366 6.61 25.48 33.68
N LYS A 367 6.69 25.35 35.02
CA LYS A 367 7.90 24.87 35.70
C LYS A 367 8.19 23.40 35.39
N PHE A 368 7.13 22.60 35.26
CA PHE A 368 7.22 21.18 34.93
C PHE A 368 7.85 20.98 33.54
N PHE A 369 7.32 21.65 32.51
CA PHE A 369 7.80 21.53 31.13
C PHE A 369 9.18 22.14 30.90
N ASN A 370 9.53 23.25 31.55
CA ASN A 370 10.88 23.81 31.46
C ASN A 370 11.96 22.81 31.89
N SER A 371 11.65 21.95 32.86
CA SER A 371 12.60 20.94 33.35
C SER A 371 12.56 19.64 32.54
N LEU A 372 11.57 19.47 31.66
CA LEU A 372 11.42 18.28 30.81
C LEU A 372 12.57 18.16 29.79
N LEU A 373 13.07 19.29 29.30
CA LEU A 373 14.19 19.37 28.34
C LEU A 373 15.49 18.76 28.88
N ASP A 374 15.63 18.66 30.19
CA ASP A 374 16.82 18.09 30.82
C ASP A 374 16.78 16.55 30.91
N PHE A 375 15.69 15.92 30.51
CA PHE A 375 15.58 14.46 30.49
C PHE A 375 16.07 13.92 29.14
N ASN A 376 16.75 12.77 29.19
CA ASN A 376 17.17 12.06 28.00
C ASN A 376 16.17 10.94 27.67
N ASN A 377 15.62 11.00 26.46
CA ASN A 377 14.76 9.97 25.87
C ASN A 377 13.52 9.62 26.72
N PHE A 378 12.94 10.61 27.41
CA PHE A 378 11.79 10.44 28.30
C PHE A 378 10.47 10.82 27.60
N LYS A 379 9.43 10.01 27.76
CA LYS A 379 8.13 10.25 27.12
C LYS A 379 7.12 10.61 28.17
N LEU A 380 6.35 11.65 27.90
CA LEU A 380 5.28 12.11 28.77
C LEU A 380 3.96 12.07 28.00
N ILE A 381 2.95 11.42 28.57
CA ILE A 381 1.58 11.49 28.09
C ILE A 381 0.75 12.08 29.23
N ILE A 382 -0.02 13.13 28.95
CA ILE A 382 -1.00 13.70 29.88
C ILE A 382 -2.37 13.62 29.24
N THR A 383 -3.38 13.24 30.03
CA THR A 383 -4.79 13.33 29.61
C THR A 383 -5.48 14.48 30.35
N SER A 384 -6.42 15.16 29.69
CA SER A 384 -7.17 16.26 30.30
C SER A 384 -8.48 16.55 29.55
N ARG A 385 -9.39 17.30 30.18
CA ARG A 385 -10.42 18.05 29.45
C ARG A 385 -9.81 19.24 28.70
N VAL A 386 -10.42 19.59 27.56
CA VAL A 386 -9.97 20.66 26.63
C VAL A 386 -9.76 21.99 27.35
N SER A 387 -10.68 22.39 28.25
CA SER A 387 -10.65 23.71 28.89
C SER A 387 -9.69 23.85 30.09
N TYR A 388 -8.96 22.79 30.45
CA TYR A 388 -8.19 22.75 31.71
C TYR A 388 -6.70 22.95 31.50
N ILE A 389 -6.20 22.74 30.28
CA ILE A 389 -4.77 22.77 29.97
C ILE A 389 -4.54 23.41 28.60
N SER A 390 -3.45 24.17 28.48
CA SER A 390 -3.01 24.70 27.19
C SER A 390 -2.08 23.70 26.51
N GLU A 391 -2.24 23.57 25.20
CA GLU A 391 -1.42 22.72 24.34
C GLU A 391 0.00 23.28 24.10
N GLU A 392 0.26 24.55 24.46
CA GLU A 392 1.49 25.29 24.13
C GLU A 392 2.79 24.61 24.56
N HIS A 393 2.74 23.76 25.58
CA HIS A 393 3.91 23.06 26.13
C HIS A 393 4.12 21.64 25.62
N PHE A 394 3.22 21.15 24.75
CA PHE A 394 3.26 19.80 24.22
C PHE A 394 3.77 19.79 22.78
N HIS A 395 4.47 18.71 22.43
CA HIS A 395 4.94 18.51 21.06
C HIS A 395 3.78 18.06 20.16
N TYR A 396 2.88 17.26 20.73
CA TYR A 396 1.69 16.71 20.09
C TYR A 396 0.48 16.88 21.00
N ALA A 397 -0.64 17.31 20.42
CA ALA A 397 -1.92 17.36 21.10
C ALA A 397 -3.00 16.71 20.22
N PHE A 398 -3.77 15.80 20.82
CA PHE A 398 -4.86 15.07 20.16
C PHE A 398 -6.16 15.34 20.89
N ASN A 399 -7.20 15.76 20.19
CA ASN A 399 -8.51 16.04 20.77
C ASN A 399 -9.52 15.00 20.28
N TYR A 400 -10.02 14.18 21.19
CA TYR A 400 -11.01 13.15 20.88
C TYR A 400 -12.38 13.73 20.65
N TYR A 401 -13.06 13.23 19.63
CA TYR A 401 -14.44 13.56 19.33
C TYR A 401 -15.22 12.30 18.92
N HIS A 402 -16.55 12.42 18.93
CA HIS A 402 -17.43 11.42 18.31
C HIS A 402 -17.95 11.98 16.99
N LEU A 403 -17.84 11.21 15.91
CA LEU A 403 -18.65 11.45 14.72
C LEU A 403 -20.10 11.18 15.11
N ILE A 404 -20.92 12.23 15.17
CA ILE A 404 -22.37 12.14 15.39
C ILE A 404 -23.05 11.66 14.10
#